data_AF-A0A645BIG2-F1
#
_entry.id   AF-A0A645BIG2-F1
#
_cell.length_a   1.000
_cell.length_b   1.000
_cell.length_c   1.000
_cell.angle_alpha   90.00
_cell.angle_beta   90.00
_cell.angle_gamma   90.00
#
_symmetry.space_group_name_H-M   'P 1'
#
loop_
_entity.id
_entity.type
_entity.pdbx_description
1 polymer ?
#
loop_
_entity_poly.entity_id
_entity_poly.type
_entity_poly.pdbx_seq_one_letter_code
_entity_poly.pdbx_strand_id
1 'polypeptide(L)'
;MEIKALAREAGERTKMAVYSKNPDIDPIGACIGPRGARVQLVIEELKGEKIDIFEWSDNVEELIRNALAPAQILAVIPSLEKRGLLVVVDDNQLSLAIGKKGKNARLAVRLTNSRIDIKTRTELEAQGIDYKQMAFDYAIEQEKLRREKASEELARLTKEAAVVEPNTATMPKEAPEEVMIEQPESEIIQPIAEKKTEPEKVIEKEIKKIKKPLRERTDYVSRFEVLAAGNTTKAPEKKEKVFYKRKKDGEAVDERKFKSIDIRKEKDYDIKPEYSPEELAEIEAKQQELENTWVDDEIDFDEFDEYYE
;
A
#
# COMPACT_ATOMS: atom_id res chain seq x y z
N MET A 1 -8.88 -4.39 22.99
CA MET A 1 -7.57 -4.59 22.33
C MET A 1 -6.88 -5.76 22.96
N GLU A 2 -6.25 -6.61 22.13
CA GLU A 2 -5.50 -7.77 22.58
C GLU A 2 -4.18 -7.82 21.81
N ILE A 3 -3.09 -8.21 22.50
CA ILE A 3 -1.83 -8.57 21.85
C ILE A 3 -1.90 -10.07 21.57
N LYS A 4 -1.94 -10.46 20.29
CA LYS A 4 -2.09 -11.87 19.89
C LYS A 4 -0.76 -12.61 19.88
N ALA A 5 0.29 -11.94 19.42
CA ALA A 5 1.62 -12.52 19.32
C ALA A 5 2.71 -11.47 19.50
N LEU A 6 3.84 -11.88 20.06
CA LEU A 6 5.00 -11.03 20.29
C LEU A 6 6.28 -11.83 20.07
N ALA A 7 7.20 -11.26 19.30
CA ALA A 7 8.55 -11.80 19.11
C ALA A 7 9.57 -10.71 19.44
N ARG A 8 10.47 -11.01 20.36
CA ARG A 8 11.43 -10.03 20.91
C ARG A 8 12.86 -10.51 20.80
N GLU A 9 13.72 -9.58 20.39
CA GLU A 9 15.17 -9.60 20.56
C GLU A 9 15.55 -8.38 21.41
N ALA A 10 15.79 -8.64 22.70
CA ALA A 10 15.92 -7.61 23.72
C ALA A 10 17.04 -6.61 23.40
N GLY A 11 16.75 -5.32 23.57
CA GLY A 11 17.69 -4.22 23.32
C GLY A 11 17.89 -3.89 21.84
N GLU A 12 17.22 -4.59 20.93
CA GLU A 12 17.34 -4.33 19.49
C GLU A 12 15.99 -4.11 18.82
N ARG A 13 15.13 -5.14 18.76
CA ARG A 13 13.86 -5.07 18.03
C ARG A 13 12.80 -6.02 18.58
N THR A 14 11.58 -5.52 18.68
CA THR A 14 10.37 -6.29 19.00
C THR A 14 9.35 -6.14 17.89
N LYS A 15 8.74 -7.26 17.50
CA LYS A 15 7.56 -7.32 16.64
C LYS A 15 6.36 -7.71 17.48
N MET A 16 5.27 -6.94 17.36
CA MET A 16 4.05 -7.15 18.12
C MET A 16 2.83 -7.11 17.20
N ALA A 17 2.01 -8.15 17.28
CA ALA A 17 0.77 -8.25 16.52
C ALA A 17 -0.42 -7.96 17.44
N VAL A 18 -1.23 -6.98 17.04
CA VAL A 18 -2.36 -6.46 17.81
C VAL A 18 -3.68 -6.73 17.11
N TYR A 19 -4.74 -6.98 17.88
CA TYR A 19 -6.07 -7.25 17.37
C TYR A 19 -7.12 -6.46 18.15
N SER A 20 -8.14 -5.98 17.44
CA SER A 20 -9.33 -5.38 18.03
C SER A 20 -10.54 -6.27 17.79
N LYS A 21 -11.31 -6.56 18.85
CA LYS A 21 -12.64 -7.19 18.73
C LYS A 21 -13.69 -6.22 18.19
N ASN A 22 -13.46 -4.90 18.36
CA ASN A 22 -14.38 -3.88 17.90
C ASN A 22 -13.88 -3.32 16.56
N PRO A 23 -14.67 -3.43 15.46
CA PRO A 23 -14.28 -2.93 14.14
C PRO A 23 -14.15 -1.40 14.08
N ASP A 24 -14.78 -0.67 14.99
CA ASP A 24 -14.69 0.81 15.03
C ASP A 24 -13.37 1.31 15.64
N ILE A 25 -12.51 0.42 16.13
CA ILE A 25 -11.28 0.77 16.82
C ILE A 25 -10.08 0.22 16.04
N ASP A 26 -9.22 1.12 15.55
CA ASP A 26 -7.95 0.76 14.93
C ASP A 26 -6.96 0.21 15.98
N PRO A 27 -6.53 -1.07 15.87
CA PRO A 27 -5.57 -1.69 16.77
C PRO A 27 -4.20 -1.01 16.77
N ILE A 28 -3.74 -0.53 15.61
CA ILE A 28 -2.39 0.03 15.47
C ILE A 28 -2.34 1.43 16.07
N GLY A 29 -3.25 2.33 15.67
CA GLY A 29 -3.33 3.70 16.18
C GLY A 29 -3.57 3.74 17.69
N ALA A 30 -4.38 2.82 18.20
CA ALA A 30 -4.62 2.65 19.62
C ALA A 30 -3.43 2.11 20.43
N CYS A 31 -2.37 1.62 19.81
CA CYS A 31 -1.11 1.29 20.48
C CYS A 31 -0.06 2.40 20.30
N ILE A 32 -0.01 3.03 19.12
CA ILE A 32 0.95 4.09 18.79
C ILE A 32 0.66 5.38 19.57
N GLY A 33 -0.62 5.79 19.64
CA GLY A 33 -1.02 7.05 20.27
C GLY A 33 -0.79 8.28 19.40
N PRO A 34 -1.22 9.47 19.87
CA PRO A 34 -1.09 10.70 19.11
C PRO A 34 0.39 10.96 18.81
N ARG A 35 0.74 11.08 17.52
CA ARG A 35 2.12 11.28 17.04
C ARG A 35 3.14 10.23 17.54
N GLY A 36 2.69 9.04 17.93
CA GLY A 36 3.58 8.00 18.45
C GLY A 36 3.97 8.12 19.92
N ALA A 37 3.35 9.03 20.68
CA ALA A 37 3.75 9.30 22.06
C ALA A 37 3.77 8.06 22.97
N ARG A 38 2.82 7.12 22.81
CA ARG A 38 2.77 5.92 23.66
C ARG A 38 3.87 4.92 23.32
N VAL A 39 4.10 4.66 22.04
CA VAL A 39 5.15 3.73 21.62
C VAL A 39 6.55 4.31 21.87
N GLN A 40 6.72 5.63 21.71
CA GLN A 40 7.98 6.32 21.99
C GLN A 40 8.40 6.19 23.46
N LEU A 41 7.46 6.37 24.40
CA LEU A 41 7.73 6.18 25.83
C LEU A 41 8.25 4.76 26.14
N VAL A 42 7.68 3.74 25.50
CA VAL A 42 8.14 2.36 25.67
C VAL A 42 9.53 2.15 25.04
N ILE A 43 9.78 2.76 23.87
CA ILE A 43 11.11 2.69 23.21
C ILE A 43 12.18 3.32 24.11
N GLU A 44 11.88 4.45 24.75
CA GLU A 44 12.77 5.14 25.69
C GLU A 44 13.06 4.27 26.92
N GLU A 45 12.03 3.68 27.52
CA GLU A 45 12.15 2.78 28.67
C GLU A 45 12.99 1.52 28.33
N LEU A 46 12.86 1.03 27.09
CA LEU A 46 13.63 -0.10 26.58
C LEU A 46 15.00 0.29 25.99
N LYS A 47 15.52 1.49 26.33
CA LYS A 47 16.85 1.97 25.93
C LYS A 47 17.07 1.99 24.41
N GLY A 48 16.04 2.36 23.66
CA GLY A 48 16.10 2.51 22.21
C GLY A 48 15.75 1.26 21.39
N GLU A 49 15.20 0.20 22.02
CA GLU A 49 14.69 -0.98 21.32
C GLU A 49 13.61 -0.58 20.28
N LYS A 50 13.76 -1.00 19.02
CA LYS A 50 12.78 -0.66 17.96
C LYS A 50 11.55 -1.55 18.07
N ILE A 51 10.36 -0.95 18.09
CA ILE A 51 9.10 -1.69 18.20
C ILE A 51 8.31 -1.56 16.89
N ASP A 52 8.04 -2.68 16.24
CA ASP A 52 7.11 -2.76 15.12
C ASP A 52 5.76 -3.25 15.62
N ILE A 53 4.71 -2.48 15.35
CA ILE A 53 3.33 -2.81 15.69
C ILE A 53 2.56 -3.00 14.38
N PHE A 54 1.88 -4.12 14.23
CA PHE A 54 1.05 -4.40 13.06
C PHE A 54 -0.21 -5.16 13.46
N GLU A 55 -1.19 -5.15 12.57
CA GLU A 55 -2.47 -5.82 12.80
C GLU A 55 -2.35 -7.33 12.59
N TRP A 56 -2.87 -8.08 13.56
CA TRP A 56 -3.05 -9.52 13.46
C TRP A 56 -4.22 -9.86 12.52
N SER A 57 -3.98 -10.77 11.58
CA SER A 57 -5.04 -11.37 10.75
C SER A 57 -5.04 -12.89 10.97
N ASP A 58 -6.23 -13.49 10.94
CA ASP A 58 -6.38 -14.95 10.94
C ASP A 58 -6.02 -15.56 9.59
N ASN A 59 -5.95 -14.74 8.54
CA ASN A 59 -5.39 -15.16 7.26
C ASN A 59 -3.86 -15.15 7.35
N VAL A 60 -3.26 -16.33 7.18
CA VAL A 60 -1.80 -16.54 7.26
C VAL A 60 -1.04 -15.68 6.25
N GLU A 61 -1.59 -15.48 5.05
CA GLU A 61 -0.96 -14.65 4.02
C GLU A 61 -0.85 -13.18 4.48
N GLU A 62 -1.96 -12.61 4.95
CA GLU A 62 -2.00 -11.24 5.45
C GLU A 62 -1.14 -11.07 6.69
N LEU A 63 -1.18 -12.05 7.59
CA LEU A 63 -0.36 -12.03 8.80
C LEU A 63 1.12 -11.97 8.48
N ILE A 64 1.59 -12.76 7.50
CA ILE A 64 3.01 -12.74 7.08
C ILE A 64 3.36 -11.45 6.38
N ARG A 65 2.46 -10.93 5.54
CA ARG A 65 2.63 -9.63 4.88
C ARG A 65 2.83 -8.52 5.90
N ASN A 66 2.00 -8.50 6.93
CA ASN A 66 2.09 -7.53 8.02
C ASN A 66 3.34 -7.76 8.89
N ALA A 67 3.71 -9.02 9.16
CA ALA A 67 4.86 -9.34 10.01
C ALA A 67 6.21 -8.94 9.40
N LEU A 68 6.35 -9.02 8.07
CA LEU A 68 7.58 -8.65 7.36
C LEU A 68 7.70 -7.16 7.07
N ALA A 69 6.67 -6.35 7.37
CA ALA A 69 6.74 -4.90 7.30
C ALA A 69 7.99 -4.39 8.05
N PRO A 70 8.77 -3.46 7.45
CA PRO A 70 8.41 -2.52 6.38
C PRO A 70 8.61 -3.01 4.93
N ALA A 71 9.06 -4.24 4.69
CA ALA A 71 9.31 -4.72 3.33
C ALA A 71 7.99 -4.91 2.55
N GLN A 72 7.99 -4.51 1.27
CA GLN A 72 6.84 -4.73 0.38
C GLN A 72 6.91 -6.13 -0.22
N ILE A 73 5.84 -6.89 -0.06
CA ILE A 73 5.72 -8.27 -0.55
C ILE A 73 4.82 -8.30 -1.78
N LEU A 74 5.23 -9.07 -2.78
CA LEU A 74 4.45 -9.29 -4.00
C LEU A 74 3.44 -10.43 -3.86
N ALA A 75 3.86 -11.55 -3.28
CA ALA A 75 3.00 -12.73 -3.08
C ALA A 75 3.49 -13.58 -1.90
N VAL A 76 2.56 -14.30 -1.25
CA VAL A 76 2.85 -15.34 -0.25
C VAL A 76 2.16 -16.62 -0.72
N ILE A 77 2.94 -17.67 -0.93
CA ILE A 77 2.47 -18.91 -1.57
C ILE A 77 2.94 -20.09 -0.70
N PRO A 78 2.14 -21.15 -0.51
CA PRO A 78 2.63 -22.38 0.11
C PRO A 78 3.79 -22.98 -0.69
N SER A 79 4.86 -23.34 0.00
CA SER A 79 5.98 -24.03 -0.65
C SER A 79 5.61 -25.49 -0.93
N LEU A 80 5.88 -25.94 -2.16
CA LEU A 80 5.64 -27.34 -2.58
C LEU A 80 6.66 -28.31 -1.97
N GLU A 81 7.90 -27.87 -1.75
CA GLU A 81 9.01 -28.74 -1.34
C GLU A 81 9.23 -28.77 0.18
N LYS A 82 9.04 -27.62 0.84
CA LYS A 82 9.27 -27.46 2.27
C LYS A 82 7.93 -27.21 2.95
N ARG A 83 7.73 -27.75 4.16
CA ARG A 83 6.59 -27.37 5.02
C ARG A 83 6.74 -25.93 5.51
N GLY A 84 6.47 -24.96 4.64
CA GLY A 84 6.65 -23.53 4.84
C GLY A 84 6.00 -22.70 3.75
N LEU A 85 6.20 -21.40 3.82
CA LEU A 85 5.62 -20.39 2.94
C LEU A 85 6.74 -19.71 2.17
N LEU A 86 6.56 -19.62 0.86
CA LEU A 86 7.42 -18.88 -0.05
C LEU A 86 6.88 -17.46 -0.18
N VAL A 87 7.74 -16.50 0.15
CA VAL A 87 7.45 -15.07 0.05
C VAL A 87 8.24 -14.51 -1.12
N VAL A 88 7.53 -13.87 -2.04
CA VAL A 88 8.10 -13.25 -3.23
C VAL A 88 8.24 -11.76 -3.02
N VAL A 89 9.46 -11.25 -3.21
CA VAL A 89 9.77 -9.82 -3.09
C VAL A 89 10.51 -9.32 -4.34
N ASP A 90 10.52 -8.02 -4.55
CA ASP A 90 11.41 -7.40 -5.53
C ASP A 90 12.88 -7.47 -5.06
N ASP A 91 13.83 -7.43 -6.00
CA ASP A 91 15.26 -7.54 -5.70
C ASP A 91 15.76 -6.44 -4.75
N ASN A 92 15.18 -5.24 -4.84
CA ASN A 92 15.49 -4.11 -3.95
C ASN A 92 14.94 -4.28 -2.53
N GLN A 93 13.90 -5.10 -2.34
CA GLN A 93 13.26 -5.36 -1.04
C GLN A 93 13.86 -6.56 -0.32
N LEU A 94 14.64 -7.42 -0.99
CA LEU A 94 15.23 -8.63 -0.39
C LEU A 94 16.01 -8.33 0.89
N SER A 95 16.90 -7.33 0.84
CA SER A 95 17.72 -6.95 1.99
C SER A 95 16.88 -6.46 3.18
N LEU A 96 15.80 -5.72 2.89
CA LEU A 96 14.88 -5.21 3.92
C LEU A 96 14.03 -6.32 4.52
N ALA A 97 13.52 -7.23 3.67
CA ALA A 97 12.70 -8.36 4.08
C ALA A 97 13.48 -9.32 5.00
N ILE A 98 14.73 -9.63 4.67
CA ILE A 98 15.62 -10.45 5.52
C ILE A 98 16.03 -9.66 6.77
N GLY A 99 16.42 -8.39 6.59
CA GLY A 99 16.94 -7.51 7.63
C GLY A 99 18.39 -7.80 8.02
N LYS A 100 19.00 -6.90 8.80
CA LYS A 100 20.40 -7.03 9.26
C LYS A 100 20.58 -8.33 10.03
N LYS A 101 21.47 -9.22 9.58
CA LYS A 101 21.68 -10.58 10.15
C LYS A 101 20.41 -11.47 10.15
N GLY A 102 19.46 -11.22 9.26
CA GLY A 102 18.22 -12.03 9.18
C GLY A 102 17.21 -11.76 10.29
N LYS A 103 17.38 -10.67 11.07
CA LYS A 103 16.55 -10.39 12.23
C LYS A 103 15.07 -10.19 11.89
N ASN A 104 14.77 -9.49 10.80
CA ASN A 104 13.38 -9.21 10.42
C ASN A 104 12.63 -10.51 10.10
N ALA A 105 13.22 -11.34 9.24
CA ALA A 105 12.68 -12.65 8.90
C ALA A 105 12.60 -13.58 10.12
N ARG A 106 13.63 -13.60 10.98
CA ARG A 106 13.66 -14.44 12.19
C ARG A 106 12.57 -14.06 13.19
N LEU A 107 12.35 -12.75 13.42
CA LEU A 107 11.27 -12.27 14.28
C LEU A 107 9.90 -12.61 13.69
N ALA A 108 9.73 -12.47 12.37
CA ALA A 108 8.48 -12.85 11.69
C ALA A 108 8.19 -14.36 11.83
N VAL A 109 9.18 -15.22 11.61
CA VAL A 109 9.05 -16.69 11.80
C VAL A 109 8.66 -17.05 13.24
N ARG A 110 9.31 -16.43 14.24
CA ARG A 110 9.00 -16.66 15.65
C ARG A 110 7.59 -16.19 16.03
N LEU A 111 7.13 -15.09 15.42
CA LEU A 111 5.82 -14.51 15.70
C LEU A 111 4.68 -15.31 15.06
N THR A 112 4.83 -15.70 13.80
CA THR A 112 3.80 -16.45 13.05
C THR A 112 3.89 -17.95 13.23
N ASN A 113 4.95 -18.44 13.89
CA ASN A 113 5.28 -19.85 14.04
C ASN A 113 5.28 -20.62 12.70
N SER A 114 5.58 -19.92 11.60
CA SER A 114 5.55 -20.45 10.24
C SER A 114 6.94 -20.37 9.63
N ARG A 115 7.35 -21.38 8.87
CA ARG A 115 8.62 -21.32 8.13
C ARG A 115 8.44 -20.39 6.93
N ILE A 116 9.30 -19.38 6.82
CA ILE A 116 9.25 -18.37 5.76
C ILE A 116 10.54 -18.47 4.94
N ASP A 117 10.39 -18.68 3.63
CA ASP A 117 11.49 -18.64 2.65
C ASP A 117 11.27 -17.42 1.76
N ILE A 118 12.24 -16.51 1.71
CA ILE A 118 12.12 -15.24 0.96
C ILE A 118 12.95 -15.39 -0.31
N LYS A 119 12.30 -15.31 -1.48
CA LYS A 119 12.95 -15.32 -2.78
C LYS A 119 12.61 -14.07 -3.56
N THR A 120 13.50 -13.69 -4.46
CA THR A 120 13.20 -12.58 -5.36
C THR A 120 12.42 -13.03 -6.57
N ARG A 121 11.74 -12.07 -7.20
CA ARG A 121 11.10 -12.28 -8.50
C ARG A 121 12.09 -12.84 -9.54
N THR A 122 13.28 -12.27 -9.63
CA THR A 122 14.30 -12.67 -10.61
C THR A 122 14.79 -14.09 -10.36
N GLU A 123 14.95 -14.50 -9.11
CA GLU A 123 15.32 -15.87 -8.74
C GLU A 123 14.24 -16.89 -9.12
N LEU A 124 12.96 -16.54 -8.98
CA LEU A 124 11.85 -17.42 -9.35
C LEU A 124 11.69 -17.53 -10.87
N GLU A 125 11.83 -16.43 -11.59
CA GLU A 125 11.83 -16.43 -13.06
C GLU A 125 12.99 -17.29 -13.60
N ALA A 126 14.18 -17.25 -12.98
CA ALA A 126 15.31 -18.10 -13.34
C ALA A 126 15.04 -19.60 -13.06
N GLN A 127 14.21 -19.92 -12.07
CA GLN A 127 13.75 -21.29 -11.79
C GLN A 127 12.61 -21.74 -12.72
N GLY A 128 12.14 -20.86 -13.61
CA GLY A 128 10.99 -21.12 -14.49
C GLY A 128 9.66 -21.16 -13.76
N ILE A 129 9.61 -20.59 -12.54
CA ILE A 129 8.42 -20.59 -11.68
C ILE A 129 7.67 -19.27 -11.89
N ASP A 130 6.47 -19.35 -12.49
CA ASP A 130 5.57 -18.19 -12.59
C ASP A 130 4.78 -18.03 -11.28
N TYR A 131 5.32 -17.19 -10.39
CA TYR A 131 4.71 -16.89 -9.10
C TYR A 131 3.32 -16.25 -9.23
N LYS A 132 2.98 -15.60 -10.35
CA LYS A 132 1.67 -14.96 -10.54
C LYS A 132 0.57 -15.99 -10.73
N GLN A 133 0.85 -17.03 -11.53
CA GLN A 133 -0.08 -18.14 -11.73
C GLN A 133 -0.30 -18.87 -10.41
N MET A 134 0.78 -19.21 -9.71
CA MET A 134 0.69 -19.90 -8.41
C MET A 134 -0.07 -19.08 -7.35
N ALA A 135 0.17 -17.76 -7.28
CA ALA A 135 -0.57 -16.89 -6.38
C ALA A 135 -2.06 -16.83 -6.74
N PHE A 136 -2.40 -16.81 -8.03
CA PHE A 136 -3.79 -16.79 -8.49
C PHE A 136 -4.51 -18.11 -8.18
N ASP A 137 -3.87 -19.24 -8.46
CA ASP A 137 -4.41 -20.56 -8.15
C ASP A 137 -4.63 -20.73 -6.64
N TYR A 138 -3.66 -20.30 -5.83
CA TYR A 138 -3.77 -20.32 -4.37
C TYR A 138 -4.90 -19.42 -3.87
N ALA A 139 -5.06 -18.21 -4.42
CA ALA A 139 -6.16 -17.32 -4.05
C ALA A 139 -7.53 -17.95 -4.33
N ILE A 140 -7.70 -18.59 -5.49
CA ILE A 140 -8.93 -19.32 -5.84
C ILE A 140 -9.18 -20.47 -4.86
N GLU A 141 -8.14 -21.22 -4.51
CA GLU A 141 -8.24 -22.31 -3.54
C GLU A 141 -8.69 -21.82 -2.16
N GLN A 142 -8.10 -20.71 -1.68
CA GLN A 142 -8.49 -20.09 -0.41
C GLN A 142 -9.95 -19.60 -0.42
N GLU A 143 -10.41 -18.99 -1.52
CA GLU A 143 -11.81 -18.56 -1.64
C GLU A 143 -12.78 -19.75 -1.63
N LYS A 144 -12.46 -20.83 -2.35
CA LYS A 144 -13.25 -22.07 -2.35
C LYS A 144 -13.34 -22.66 -0.94
N LEU A 145 -12.21 -22.78 -0.25
CA LEU A 145 -12.15 -23.30 1.11
C LEU A 145 -12.96 -22.43 2.09
N ARG A 146 -12.89 -21.10 1.94
CA ARG A 146 -13.67 -20.18 2.77
C ARG A 146 -15.17 -20.33 2.52
N ARG A 147 -15.59 -20.50 1.27
CA ARG A 147 -16.98 -20.71 0.90
C ARG A 147 -17.52 -22.04 1.41
N GLU A 148 -16.73 -23.09 1.34
CA GLU A 148 -17.07 -24.41 1.88
C GLU A 148 -17.26 -24.33 3.40
N LYS A 149 -16.28 -23.80 4.13
CA LYS A 149 -16.38 -23.59 5.59
C LYS A 149 -17.62 -22.77 5.99
N ALA A 150 -17.91 -21.69 5.25
CA ALA A 150 -19.09 -20.88 5.51
C ALA A 150 -20.39 -21.65 5.28
N SER A 151 -20.45 -22.50 4.24
CA SER A 151 -21.62 -23.36 3.98
C SER A 151 -21.80 -24.44 5.03
N GLU A 152 -20.71 -25.02 5.54
CA GLU A 152 -20.73 -25.99 6.63
C GLU A 152 -21.21 -25.37 7.95
N GLU A 153 -20.73 -24.16 8.26
CA GLU A 153 -21.15 -23.42 9.45
C GLU A 153 -22.65 -23.11 9.42
N LEU A 154 -23.15 -22.68 8.26
CA LEU A 154 -24.58 -22.39 8.07
C LEU A 154 -25.44 -23.67 8.14
N ALA A 155 -24.94 -24.78 7.61
CA ALA A 155 -25.55 -26.10 7.75
C ALA A 155 -25.56 -26.60 9.21
N ARG A 156 -24.54 -26.27 10.01
CA ARG A 156 -24.49 -26.60 11.44
C ARG A 156 -25.50 -25.78 12.23
N LEU A 157 -25.57 -24.48 12.00
CA LEU A 157 -26.52 -23.58 12.67
C LEU A 157 -27.98 -23.95 12.35
N THR A 158 -28.29 -24.28 11.10
CA THR A 158 -29.64 -24.73 10.71
C THR A 158 -30.03 -26.06 11.35
N LYS A 159 -29.08 -26.99 11.51
CA LYS A 159 -29.32 -28.23 12.28
C LYS A 159 -29.57 -27.95 13.75
N GLU A 160 -28.79 -27.07 14.37
CA GLU A 160 -28.93 -26.72 15.79
C GLU A 160 -30.24 -25.97 16.07
N ALA A 161 -30.65 -25.06 15.18
CA ALA A 161 -31.95 -24.40 15.24
C ALA A 161 -33.13 -25.37 15.06
N ALA A 162 -32.98 -26.44 14.28
CA ALA A 162 -34.00 -27.47 14.11
C ALA A 162 -34.17 -28.40 15.33
N VAL A 163 -33.24 -28.38 16.30
CA VAL A 163 -33.34 -29.15 17.56
C VAL A 163 -34.07 -28.36 18.66
N VAL A 164 -34.23 -27.03 18.51
CA VAL A 164 -34.92 -26.18 19.48
C VAL A 164 -36.39 -25.96 19.05
N GLU A 165 -37.20 -26.94 19.47
CA GLU A 165 -38.67 -27.02 19.58
C GLU A 165 -39.57 -27.29 18.36
N PRO A 166 -40.46 -28.29 18.52
CA PRO A 166 -41.86 -27.94 18.78
C PRO A 166 -42.39 -28.67 20.03
N ASN A 167 -42.57 -27.97 21.16
CA ASN A 167 -43.51 -28.42 22.21
C ASN A 167 -43.98 -27.28 23.13
N THR A 168 -45.10 -26.66 22.77
CA THR A 168 -46.25 -26.18 23.60
C THR A 168 -47.02 -25.14 22.76
N ALA A 169 -48.35 -25.08 22.63
CA ALA A 169 -49.47 -25.89 23.04
C ALA A 169 -50.70 -25.45 22.19
N THR A 170 -51.54 -26.43 21.83
CA THR A 170 -53.02 -26.42 21.85
C THR A 170 -53.82 -25.16 21.44
N MET A 171 -54.69 -25.34 20.44
CA MET A 171 -55.83 -24.45 20.13
C MET A 171 -56.83 -24.34 21.29
N PRO A 172 -57.55 -23.21 21.41
CA PRO A 172 -59.02 -23.28 21.44
C PRO A 172 -59.70 -22.29 20.47
N LYS A 173 -61.03 -22.39 20.42
CA LYS A 173 -61.95 -22.11 19.31
C LYS A 173 -62.76 -20.80 19.50
N GLU A 174 -63.27 -20.26 18.39
CA GLU A 174 -64.47 -19.39 18.17
C GLU A 174 -64.42 -17.83 18.18
N ALA A 175 -64.39 -17.29 16.95
CA ALA A 175 -65.27 -16.27 16.28
C ALA A 175 -65.20 -14.75 16.66
N PRO A 176 -65.75 -13.81 15.84
CA PRO A 176 -64.98 -12.94 14.94
C PRO A 176 -65.20 -11.42 15.13
N GLU A 177 -64.31 -10.57 14.62
CA GLU A 177 -64.65 -9.18 14.22
C GLU A 177 -63.63 -8.62 13.19
N GLU A 178 -64.16 -7.85 12.24
CA GLU A 178 -63.56 -7.30 11.01
C GLU A 178 -62.39 -6.33 11.30
N VAL A 179 -61.43 -6.04 10.39
CA VAL A 179 -61.55 -5.09 9.26
C VAL A 179 -60.20 -5.07 8.48
N MET A 180 -60.31 -5.07 7.13
CA MET A 180 -59.47 -4.51 6.03
C MET A 180 -57.93 -4.36 6.23
N ILE A 181 -57.08 -4.69 5.25
CA ILE A 181 -56.76 -3.85 4.07
C ILE A 181 -56.02 -4.68 2.98
N GLU A 182 -56.55 -4.55 1.75
CA GLU A 182 -55.98 -4.51 0.38
C GLU A 182 -54.90 -5.50 -0.14
N GLN A 183 -55.25 -6.18 -1.24
CA GLN A 183 -54.32 -6.77 -2.23
C GLN A 183 -53.79 -5.66 -3.17
N PRO A 184 -52.65 -5.86 -3.86
CA PRO A 184 -52.71 -6.31 -5.26
C PRO A 184 -51.55 -7.28 -5.62
N GLU A 185 -51.86 -8.45 -6.18
CA GLU A 185 -51.94 -8.81 -7.61
C GLU A 185 -50.72 -9.61 -8.09
N SER A 186 -51.05 -10.70 -8.75
CA SER A 186 -50.19 -11.74 -9.28
C SER A 186 -50.01 -11.56 -10.79
N GLU A 187 -48.79 -11.66 -11.31
CA GLU A 187 -48.53 -12.04 -12.71
C GLU A 187 -47.35 -13.01 -12.78
N ILE A 188 -47.61 -14.31 -12.91
CA ILE A 188 -47.58 -15.13 -14.14
C ILE A 188 -46.15 -15.45 -14.62
N ILE A 189 -45.79 -16.74 -14.47
CA ILE A 189 -44.64 -17.40 -15.08
C ILE A 189 -45.10 -18.05 -16.39
N GLN A 190 -44.30 -17.91 -17.47
CA GLN A 190 -44.29 -18.83 -18.60
C GLN A 190 -42.84 -19.13 -19.07
N PRO A 191 -42.59 -20.28 -19.75
CA PRO A 191 -41.34 -21.03 -19.63
C PRO A 191 -40.37 -20.96 -20.84
N ILE A 192 -39.09 -21.17 -20.52
CA ILE A 192 -37.92 -21.74 -21.24
C ILE A 192 -37.90 -21.72 -22.80
N ALA A 193 -36.86 -21.08 -23.36
CA ALA A 193 -36.23 -21.47 -24.64
C ALA A 193 -34.72 -21.11 -24.67
N GLU A 194 -33.88 -22.07 -25.07
CA GLU A 194 -32.41 -22.00 -25.16
C GLU A 194 -31.90 -21.07 -26.28
N LYS A 195 -30.82 -20.31 -26.03
CA LYS A 195 -29.76 -20.06 -27.04
C LYS A 195 -28.45 -19.52 -26.45
N LYS A 196 -27.37 -19.91 -27.12
CA LYS A 196 -25.94 -19.86 -26.77
C LYS A 196 -25.33 -18.44 -26.77
N THR A 197 -24.41 -18.22 -25.81
CA THR A 197 -23.11 -17.49 -25.85
C THR A 197 -22.97 -16.16 -26.62
N GLU A 198 -22.47 -15.10 -25.93
CA GLU A 198 -21.40 -14.16 -26.36
C GLU A 198 -21.14 -13.06 -25.29
N PRO A 199 -20.01 -13.07 -24.54
CA PRO A 199 -19.53 -11.90 -23.81
C PRO A 199 -18.24 -11.31 -24.40
N GLU A 200 -18.09 -11.25 -25.73
CA GLU A 200 -16.92 -10.60 -26.38
C GLU A 200 -17.15 -9.12 -26.74
N LYS A 201 -18.39 -8.62 -26.72
CA LYS A 201 -18.71 -7.26 -27.19
C LYS A 201 -18.58 -6.14 -26.14
N VAL A 202 -18.34 -6.49 -24.87
CA VAL A 202 -18.13 -5.49 -23.81
C VAL A 202 -16.68 -5.02 -23.76
N ILE A 203 -15.72 -5.90 -24.09
CA ILE A 203 -14.28 -5.63 -24.00
C ILE A 203 -13.79 -4.75 -25.17
N GLU A 204 -14.37 -4.88 -26.37
CA GLU A 204 -13.98 -4.04 -27.52
C GLU A 204 -14.27 -2.54 -27.34
N LYS A 205 -15.27 -2.18 -26.52
CA LYS A 205 -15.59 -0.78 -26.23
C LYS A 205 -14.60 -0.14 -25.25
N GLU A 206 -13.98 -0.92 -24.37
CA GLU A 206 -12.91 -0.44 -23.48
C GLU A 206 -11.55 -0.35 -24.20
N ILE A 207 -11.23 -1.29 -25.08
CA ILE A 207 -9.96 -1.27 -25.83
C ILE A 207 -9.88 -0.07 -26.80
N LYS A 208 -11.01 0.42 -27.33
CA LYS A 208 -11.06 1.64 -28.15
C LYS A 208 -10.87 2.95 -27.36
N LYS A 209 -11.05 2.95 -26.03
CA LYS A 209 -10.72 4.11 -25.18
C LYS A 209 -9.21 4.25 -24.92
N ILE A 210 -8.47 3.14 -25.00
CA ILE A 210 -7.03 3.08 -24.66
C ILE A 210 -6.12 3.52 -25.85
N LYS A 211 -6.64 3.60 -27.08
CA LYS A 211 -5.90 4.03 -28.28
C LYS A 211 -6.31 5.42 -28.81
N LYS A 212 -6.36 6.44 -27.96
CA LYS A 212 -6.26 7.83 -28.45
C LYS A 212 -4.80 8.29 -28.33
N PRO A 213 -4.16 8.80 -29.40
CA PRO A 213 -2.82 9.37 -29.29
C PRO A 213 -2.87 10.57 -28.33
N LEU A 214 -1.94 10.62 -27.37
CA LEU A 214 -1.75 11.77 -26.49
C LEU A 214 -1.52 13.01 -27.38
N ARG A 215 -2.37 14.03 -27.22
CA ARG A 215 -2.05 15.36 -27.76
C ARG A 215 -0.90 15.92 -26.93
N GLU A 216 0.13 16.39 -27.62
CA GLU A 216 1.26 17.08 -27.00
C GLU A 216 0.75 18.23 -26.13
N ARG A 217 1.30 18.34 -24.92
CA ARG A 217 0.97 19.38 -23.94
C ARG A 217 1.34 20.72 -24.57
N THR A 218 0.35 21.54 -24.91
CA THR A 218 0.59 22.96 -25.17
C THR A 218 0.84 23.64 -23.83
N ASP A 219 1.85 24.50 -23.78
CA ASP A 219 2.28 25.21 -22.59
C ASP A 219 1.12 25.91 -21.88
N TYR A 220 1.10 25.81 -20.55
CA TYR A 220 0.05 26.39 -19.71
C TYR A 220 0.24 27.90 -19.65
N VAL A 221 -0.62 28.65 -20.34
CA VAL A 221 -0.69 30.11 -20.22
C VAL A 221 -1.76 30.44 -19.18
N SER A 222 -1.36 31.14 -18.13
CA SER A 222 -2.22 31.48 -16.99
C SER A 222 -3.41 32.33 -17.45
N ARG A 223 -4.59 32.15 -16.83
CA ARG A 223 -5.80 32.95 -17.12
C ARG A 223 -5.59 34.46 -16.96
N PHE A 224 -4.56 34.87 -16.24
CA PHE A 224 -4.19 36.28 -16.07
C PHE A 224 -3.45 36.90 -17.27
N GLU A 225 -2.68 36.13 -18.06
CA GLU A 225 -2.05 36.66 -19.28
C GLU A 225 -3.07 36.90 -20.40
N VAL A 226 -4.13 36.08 -20.46
CA VAL A 226 -5.22 36.21 -21.44
C VAL A 226 -6.04 37.50 -21.22
N LEU A 227 -6.10 37.99 -19.98
CA LEU A 227 -6.77 39.25 -19.64
C LEU A 227 -5.87 40.48 -19.87
N ALA A 228 -4.54 40.31 -19.85
CA ALA A 228 -3.57 41.38 -20.10
C ALA A 228 -3.31 41.63 -21.59
N ALA A 229 -3.56 40.63 -22.45
CA ALA A 229 -3.49 40.75 -23.92
C ALA A 229 -4.72 41.48 -24.48
N GLY A 230 -4.86 42.76 -24.16
CA GLY A 230 -5.79 43.66 -24.85
C GLY A 230 -5.45 43.77 -26.34
N ASN A 231 -6.47 43.55 -27.19
CA ASN A 231 -6.56 43.92 -28.60
C ASN A 231 -5.25 44.10 -29.38
N THR A 232 -4.76 43.04 -30.06
CA THR A 232 -4.15 43.18 -31.39
C THR A 232 -4.33 41.90 -32.21
N THR A 233 -4.89 42.07 -33.41
CA THR A 233 -5.04 41.08 -34.47
C THR A 233 -3.69 40.61 -35.02
N LYS A 234 -3.48 39.29 -35.15
CA LYS A 234 -2.82 38.65 -36.32
C LYS A 234 -2.89 37.11 -36.21
N ALA A 235 -3.41 36.48 -37.26
CA ALA A 235 -3.51 35.03 -37.41
C ALA A 235 -2.13 34.39 -37.67
N PRO A 236 -1.84 33.17 -37.18
CA PRO A 236 -0.66 32.43 -37.61
C PRO A 236 -0.96 31.48 -38.78
N GLU A 237 -0.06 31.51 -39.75
CA GLU A 237 -0.05 30.75 -41.00
C GLU A 237 0.18 29.25 -40.80
N LYS A 238 -0.44 28.43 -41.66
CA LYS A 238 -0.23 26.98 -41.75
C LYS A 238 1.21 26.66 -42.19
N LYS A 239 1.94 25.84 -41.42
CA LYS A 239 3.15 25.18 -41.90
C LYS A 239 2.90 23.70 -42.19
N GLU A 240 3.42 23.27 -43.34
CA GLU A 240 3.20 21.98 -44.01
C GLU A 240 3.83 20.80 -43.26
N LYS A 241 3.22 19.61 -43.42
CA LYS A 241 3.72 18.34 -42.89
C LYS A 241 4.81 17.78 -43.80
N VAL A 242 6.03 17.60 -43.28
CA VAL A 242 7.09 16.88 -43.99
C VAL A 242 6.91 15.37 -43.78
N PHE A 243 6.82 14.63 -44.88
CA PHE A 243 6.64 13.19 -44.95
C PHE A 243 8.00 12.49 -44.97
N TYR A 244 8.34 11.67 -43.98
CA TYR A 244 9.58 10.86 -44.03
C TYR A 244 9.30 9.44 -44.54
N LYS A 245 9.94 9.09 -45.66
CA LYS A 245 9.94 7.76 -46.30
C LYS A 245 10.72 6.76 -45.43
N ARG A 246 10.17 5.56 -45.28
CA ARG A 246 10.82 4.38 -44.70
C ARG A 246 11.73 3.73 -45.77
N LYS A 247 13.02 3.51 -45.50
CA LYS A 247 13.87 2.59 -46.26
C LYS A 247 14.23 1.39 -45.38
N LYS A 248 14.05 0.19 -45.93
CA LYS A 248 14.75 -1.03 -45.52
C LYS A 248 16.16 -0.99 -46.14
N ASP A 249 17.16 -1.46 -45.43
CA ASP A 249 18.03 -2.59 -45.77
C ASP A 249 19.05 -2.76 -44.64
N GLY A 250 19.42 -4.02 -44.35
CA GLY A 250 20.12 -4.41 -43.13
C GLY A 250 21.64 -4.32 -43.18
N GLU A 251 22.25 -4.23 -42.00
CA GLU A 251 23.47 -4.94 -41.58
C GLU A 251 23.60 -4.71 -40.06
N ALA A 252 23.72 -5.77 -39.27
CA ALA A 252 23.77 -5.69 -37.82
C ALA A 252 25.22 -5.46 -37.36
N VAL A 253 25.52 -4.24 -36.93
CA VAL A 253 26.75 -3.91 -36.20
C VAL A 253 26.38 -3.55 -34.76
N ASP A 254 27.12 -4.17 -33.85
CA ASP A 254 27.00 -4.15 -32.40
C ASP A 254 27.29 -2.75 -31.81
N GLU A 255 26.25 -2.07 -31.33
CA GLU A 255 26.42 -0.86 -30.52
C GLU A 255 25.48 -0.87 -29.30
N ARG A 256 26.12 -0.71 -28.14
CA ARG A 256 25.56 -0.75 -26.79
C ARG A 256 24.46 0.30 -26.64
N LYS A 257 23.24 -0.14 -26.32
CA LYS A 257 22.12 0.75 -25.96
C LYS A 257 22.40 1.41 -24.61
N PHE A 258 22.90 2.64 -24.63
CA PHE A 258 22.76 3.55 -23.50
C PHE A 258 21.28 3.83 -23.26
N LYS A 259 20.80 3.50 -22.06
CA LYS A 259 19.44 3.80 -21.59
C LYS A 259 19.31 5.31 -21.41
N SER A 260 18.23 5.87 -21.92
CA SER A 260 17.86 7.30 -21.87
C SER A 260 17.46 7.77 -20.46
N ILE A 261 18.29 7.50 -19.45
CA ILE A 261 18.05 7.89 -18.05
C ILE A 261 19.15 8.82 -17.52
N ASP A 262 20.30 8.95 -18.18
CA ASP A 262 21.44 9.72 -17.63
C ASP A 262 21.61 11.15 -18.17
N ILE A 263 20.64 11.74 -18.89
CA ILE A 263 20.75 13.13 -19.40
C ILE A 263 20.02 14.16 -18.51
N ARG A 264 19.59 13.78 -17.29
CA ARG A 264 18.84 14.69 -16.39
C ARG A 264 19.39 14.80 -14.97
N LYS A 265 20.68 14.54 -14.74
CA LYS A 265 21.28 14.68 -13.40
C LYS A 265 22.39 15.72 -13.25
N GLU A 266 22.77 16.42 -14.31
CA GLU A 266 23.96 17.29 -14.29
C GLU A 266 23.70 18.78 -14.52
N LYS A 267 22.46 19.29 -14.40
CA LYS A 267 22.21 20.73 -14.62
C LYS A 267 21.37 21.47 -13.57
N ASP A 268 20.97 20.82 -12.47
CA ASP A 268 20.07 21.45 -11.49
C ASP A 268 20.76 21.92 -10.19
N TYR A 269 22.10 21.86 -10.09
CA TYR A 269 22.84 22.21 -8.85
C TYR A 269 23.65 23.52 -8.89
N ASP A 270 23.66 24.26 -10.01
CA ASP A 270 24.44 25.51 -10.12
C ASP A 270 23.59 26.78 -10.30
N ILE A 271 22.35 26.78 -9.81
CA ILE A 271 21.56 28.03 -9.72
C ILE A 271 21.81 28.63 -8.33
N LYS A 272 22.83 29.49 -8.23
CA LYS A 272 23.00 30.36 -7.06
C LYS A 272 22.02 31.54 -7.18
N PRO A 273 21.24 31.87 -6.15
CA PRO A 273 20.48 33.11 -6.15
C PRO A 273 21.47 34.27 -6.23
N GLU A 274 21.36 35.10 -7.27
CA GLU A 274 22.09 36.35 -7.38
C GLU A 274 21.37 37.40 -6.54
N TYR A 275 22.01 37.85 -5.46
CA TYR A 275 21.48 38.92 -4.60
C TYR A 275 21.89 40.29 -5.14
N SER A 276 21.00 41.28 -4.98
CA SER A 276 21.31 42.68 -5.30
C SER A 276 22.43 43.22 -4.40
N PRO A 277 23.24 44.20 -4.83
CA PRO A 277 24.28 44.81 -3.99
C PRO A 277 23.76 45.37 -2.65
N GLU A 278 22.50 45.81 -2.62
CA GLU A 278 21.83 46.31 -1.41
C GLU A 278 21.49 45.18 -0.43
N GLU A 279 21.07 44.02 -0.93
CA GLU A 279 20.77 42.82 -0.12
C GLU A 279 22.04 42.19 0.47
N LEU A 280 23.15 42.24 -0.28
CA LEU A 280 24.45 41.76 0.21
C LEU A 280 24.96 42.60 1.39
N ALA A 281 24.77 43.93 1.34
CA ALA A 281 25.16 44.81 2.44
C ALA A 281 24.30 44.59 3.70
N GLU A 282 23.01 44.27 3.53
CA GLU A 282 22.12 43.96 4.65
C GLU A 282 22.49 42.62 5.33
N ILE A 283 22.88 41.62 4.54
CA ILE A 283 23.36 40.33 5.07
C ILE A 283 24.68 40.50 5.83
N GLU A 284 25.62 41.28 5.29
CA GLU A 284 26.92 41.54 5.90
C GLU A 284 26.78 42.33 7.22
N ALA A 285 25.94 43.36 7.25
CA ALA A 285 25.66 44.12 8.46
C ALA A 285 25.05 43.23 9.57
N LYS A 286 24.11 42.35 9.18
CA LYS A 286 23.48 41.40 10.11
C LYS A 286 24.47 40.35 10.63
N GLN A 287 25.44 39.93 9.81
CA GLN A 287 26.52 39.04 10.25
C GLN A 287 27.46 39.73 11.23
N GLN A 288 27.83 40.99 10.99
CA GLN A 288 28.65 41.75 11.93
C GLN A 288 27.94 42.01 13.26
N GLU A 289 26.64 42.29 13.26
CA GLU A 289 25.85 42.38 14.50
C GLU A 289 25.83 41.06 15.27
N LEU A 290 25.67 39.94 14.56
CA LEU A 290 25.71 38.59 15.15
C LEU A 290 27.10 38.24 15.70
N GLU A 291 28.17 38.59 14.99
CA GLU A 291 29.54 38.37 15.44
C GLU A 291 29.87 39.25 16.66
N ASN A 292 29.42 40.50 16.68
CA ASN A 292 29.61 41.38 17.84
C ASN A 292 28.80 40.92 19.06
N THR A 293 27.59 40.40 18.87
CA THR A 293 26.78 39.84 19.96
C THR A 293 27.32 38.50 20.48
N TRP A 294 28.08 37.75 19.68
CA TRP A 294 28.69 36.48 20.10
C TRP A 294 29.95 36.66 20.95
N VAL A 295 30.58 37.84 20.93
CA VAL A 295 31.83 38.11 21.66
C VAL A 295 31.59 38.64 23.08
N ASP A 296 30.41 39.21 23.35
CA ASP A 296 30.06 39.81 24.66
C ASP A 296 29.38 38.85 25.66
N ASP A 297 29.11 37.59 25.28
CA ASP A 297 28.68 36.56 26.24
C ASP A 297 29.91 36.04 27.01
N GLU A 298 30.43 36.86 27.94
CA GLU A 298 31.44 36.46 28.92
C GLU A 298 30.92 35.26 29.72
N ILE A 299 31.56 34.10 29.53
CA ILE A 299 31.32 32.90 30.33
C ILE A 299 31.74 33.20 31.77
N ASP A 300 30.76 33.33 32.66
CA ASP A 300 30.99 33.49 34.11
C ASP A 300 31.56 32.19 34.69
N PHE A 301 32.89 32.13 34.84
CA PHE A 301 33.62 30.93 35.23
C PHE A 301 33.48 30.60 36.72
N ASP A 302 32.89 31.50 37.52
CA ASP A 302 32.73 31.32 38.97
C ASP A 302 31.56 30.35 39.32
N GLU A 303 30.65 30.06 38.37
CA GLU A 303 29.52 29.14 38.60
C GLU A 303 29.90 27.64 38.44
N PHE A 304 31.12 27.33 37.98
CA PHE A 304 31.53 25.94 37.71
C PHE A 304 32.21 25.23 38.89
N ASP A 305 32.68 25.97 39.91
CA ASP A 305 33.40 25.40 41.07
C ASP A 305 32.46 24.90 42.18
N GLU A 306 31.20 25.35 42.26
CA GLU A 306 30.23 24.86 43.26
C GLU A 306 29.69 23.45 43.00
N TYR A 307 29.98 22.83 41.84
CA TYR A 307 29.49 21.48 41.54
C TYR A 307 30.38 20.36 42.09
N TYR A 308 31.57 20.69 42.64
CA TYR A 308 32.55 19.72 43.10
C TYR A 308 33.00 19.86 44.58
N GLU A 309 32.41 20.79 45.34
CA GLU A 309 32.51 20.81 46.82
C GLU A 309 31.29 20.15 47.50
#